data_AF-A0A454CNZ9-F1
#
_entry.id   AF-A0A454CNZ9-F1
#
_cell.length_a   1.000
_cell.length_b   1.000
_cell.length_c   1.000
_cell.angle_alpha   90.00
_cell.angle_beta   90.00
_cell.angle_gamma   90.00
#
_symmetry.space_group_name_H-M   'P 1'
#
loop_
_entity.id
_entity.type
_entity.pdbx_description
1 polymer ?
#
loop_
_entity_poly.entity_id
_entity_poly.type
_entity_poly.pdbx_seq_one_letter_code
_entity_poly.pdbx_strand_id
1 'polypeptide(L)'
;MDRALEYIPDDETLIEREKQGLGLTRPELSVLVAYGKMVLKEQLVADEIANDEFHGKQLVAYFPSELRRNYKDQMVNHPLRAEIIATALANQMVNEMGCNFVTRLQEETGASVVDIANAYSATREIFELEDILKQTRALDNVATAEAQYEIMFYVRRALRRISRWLLRNRSGKSTVTELVALYKDDVHTITETLDTMLVASEVEEHNELAQKWIERGVEEKLAHHVARLSSLQSALDISTVASETGKTVEQASKLYFNL
;
A
#
# COMPACT_ATOMS: atom_id res chain seq x y z
N MET A 1 -9.99 -20.00 13.75
CA MET A 1 -10.15 -20.85 12.55
C MET A 1 -9.98 -22.29 13.00
N ASP A 2 -10.85 -23.19 12.57
CA ASP A 2 -10.67 -24.63 12.75
C ASP A 2 -9.92 -25.18 11.54
N ARG A 3 -8.64 -25.54 11.72
CA ARG A 3 -7.77 -25.99 10.62
C ARG A 3 -8.23 -27.31 10.02
N ALA A 4 -8.77 -28.20 10.84
CA ALA A 4 -9.19 -29.52 10.41
C ALA A 4 -10.45 -29.43 9.52
N LEU A 5 -11.38 -28.54 9.89
CA LEU A 5 -12.59 -28.28 9.10
C LEU A 5 -12.28 -27.65 7.74
N GLU A 6 -11.27 -26.78 7.70
CA GLU A 6 -10.89 -26.00 6.52
C GLU A 6 -9.81 -26.68 5.66
N TYR A 7 -9.50 -27.95 5.93
CA TYR A 7 -8.47 -28.75 5.25
C TYR A 7 -7.08 -28.07 5.23
N ILE A 8 -6.77 -27.27 6.26
CA ILE A 8 -5.45 -26.66 6.44
C ILE A 8 -4.54 -27.68 7.13
N PRO A 9 -3.34 -27.96 6.57
CA PRO A 9 -2.42 -28.93 7.16
C PRO A 9 -2.07 -28.58 8.61
N ASP A 10 -1.77 -29.60 9.42
CA ASP A 10 -1.26 -29.43 10.78
C ASP A 10 0.21 -28.96 10.78
N ASP A 11 0.74 -28.64 11.97
CA ASP A 11 2.09 -28.07 12.09
C ASP A 11 3.17 -29.06 11.64
N GLU A 12 2.98 -30.35 11.90
CA GLU A 12 3.94 -31.40 11.49
C GLU A 12 4.03 -31.49 9.97
N THR A 13 2.88 -31.50 9.28
CA THR A 13 2.81 -31.51 7.82
C THR A 13 3.42 -30.24 7.22
N LEU A 14 3.17 -29.07 7.81
CA LEU A 14 3.74 -27.81 7.34
C LEU A 14 5.26 -27.79 7.48
N ILE A 15 5.80 -28.28 8.61
CA ILE A 15 7.25 -28.38 8.83
C ILE A 15 7.89 -29.36 7.84
N GLU A 16 7.25 -30.49 7.55
CA GLU A 16 7.76 -31.44 6.56
C GLU A 16 7.78 -30.83 5.15
N ARG A 17 6.71 -30.14 4.75
CA ARG A 17 6.66 -29.44 3.46
C ARG A 17 7.72 -28.35 3.36
N GLU A 18 7.91 -27.56 4.41
CA GLU A 18 8.94 -26.52 4.46
C GLU A 18 10.34 -27.10 4.24
N LYS A 19 10.67 -28.24 4.88
CA LYS A 19 11.95 -28.95 4.65
C LYS A 19 12.15 -29.42 3.21
N GLN A 20 11.06 -29.66 2.48
CA GLN A 20 11.07 -30.03 1.06
C GLN A 20 11.02 -28.80 0.12
N GLY A 21 11.03 -27.58 0.66
CA GLY A 21 10.86 -26.35 -0.12
C GLY A 21 9.44 -26.14 -0.64
N LEU A 22 8.47 -26.90 -0.12
CA LEU A 22 7.05 -26.78 -0.47
C LEU A 22 6.36 -25.83 0.52
N GLY A 23 5.67 -24.83 -0.02
CA GLY A 23 4.84 -23.93 0.77
C GLY A 23 3.37 -24.37 0.83
N LEU A 24 2.51 -23.45 1.26
CA LEU A 24 1.06 -23.61 1.16
C LEU A 24 0.61 -23.69 -0.31
N THR A 25 -0.39 -24.51 -0.56
CA THR A 25 -1.02 -24.65 -1.87
C THR A 25 -1.95 -23.46 -2.17
N ARG A 26 -2.35 -23.29 -3.44
CA ARG A 26 -3.28 -22.22 -3.84
C ARG A 26 -4.65 -22.30 -3.12
N PRO A 27 -5.27 -23.47 -2.95
CA PRO A 27 -6.49 -23.59 -2.14
C PRO A 27 -6.28 -23.19 -0.67
N GLU A 28 -5.21 -23.67 -0.03
CA GLU A 28 -4.89 -23.33 1.36
C GLU A 28 -4.67 -21.82 1.54
N LEU A 29 -3.95 -21.18 0.61
CA LEU A 29 -3.76 -19.72 0.59
C LEU A 29 -5.09 -18.97 0.41
N SER A 30 -6.01 -19.49 -0.40
CA SER A 30 -7.31 -18.87 -0.64
C SER A 30 -8.17 -18.86 0.63
N VAL A 31 -8.15 -19.96 1.39
CA VAL A 31 -8.79 -20.06 2.70
C VAL A 31 -8.20 -19.04 3.67
N LEU A 32 -6.87 -18.97 3.79
CA LEU A 32 -6.21 -18.00 4.68
C LEU A 32 -6.50 -16.55 4.30
N VAL A 33 -6.57 -16.25 3.00
CA VAL A 33 -6.96 -14.92 2.51
C VAL A 33 -8.39 -14.57 2.92
N ALA A 34 -9.34 -15.51 2.80
CA ALA A 34 -10.72 -15.30 3.21
C ALA A 34 -10.85 -15.06 4.72
N TYR A 35 -10.22 -15.90 5.55
CA TYR A 35 -10.21 -15.72 7.00
C TYR A 35 -9.49 -14.43 7.42
N GLY A 36 -8.37 -14.09 6.78
CA GLY A 36 -7.66 -12.84 7.02
C GLY A 36 -8.55 -11.62 6.79
N LYS A 37 -9.35 -11.63 5.71
CA LYS A 37 -10.34 -10.56 5.45
C LYS A 37 -11.43 -10.50 6.51
N MET A 38 -11.94 -11.65 6.95
CA MET A 38 -13.00 -11.72 7.95
C MET A 38 -12.55 -11.14 9.29
N VAL A 39 -11.40 -11.61 9.79
CA VAL A 39 -10.80 -11.10 11.04
C VAL A 39 -10.46 -9.63 10.94
N LEU A 40 -9.83 -9.21 9.83
CA LEU A 40 -9.46 -7.80 9.64
C LEU A 40 -10.70 -6.91 9.54
N LYS A 41 -11.77 -7.35 8.88
CA LYS A 41 -13.05 -6.64 8.84
C LYS A 41 -13.55 -6.40 10.26
N GLU A 42 -13.65 -7.44 11.10
CA GLU A 42 -14.14 -7.31 12.48
C GLU A 42 -13.31 -6.30 13.29
N GLN A 43 -11.98 -6.32 13.12
CA GLN A 43 -11.08 -5.37 13.79
C GLN A 43 -11.19 -3.93 13.25
N LEU A 44 -11.65 -3.76 12.02
CA LEU A 44 -11.82 -2.45 11.36
C LEU A 44 -13.23 -1.86 11.55
N VAL A 45 -14.19 -2.60 12.11
CA VAL A 45 -15.47 -2.03 12.58
C VAL A 45 -15.20 -1.25 13.87
N ALA A 46 -14.56 -0.09 13.72
CA ALA A 46 -14.17 0.82 14.79
C ALA A 46 -14.67 2.23 14.48
N ASP A 47 -15.03 2.99 15.53
CA ASP A 47 -15.52 4.36 15.38
C ASP A 47 -14.48 5.28 14.72
N GLU A 48 -13.19 5.07 15.01
CA GLU A 48 -12.11 5.82 14.37
C GLU A 48 -12.04 5.62 12.86
N ILE A 49 -12.38 4.42 12.35
CA ILE A 49 -12.41 4.14 10.91
C ILE A 49 -13.73 4.61 10.28
N ALA A 50 -14.85 4.38 10.94
CA ALA A 50 -16.18 4.69 10.42
C ALA A 50 -16.45 6.21 10.31
N ASN A 51 -15.86 6.99 11.23
CA ASN A 51 -16.03 8.44 11.31
C ASN A 51 -14.90 9.23 10.65
N ASP A 52 -13.82 8.58 10.21
CA ASP A 52 -12.76 9.24 9.44
C ASP A 52 -13.26 9.64 8.04
N GLU A 53 -13.00 10.89 7.65
CA GLU A 53 -13.48 11.46 6.40
C GLU A 53 -12.87 10.78 5.17
N PHE A 54 -11.60 10.37 5.27
CA PHE A 54 -10.90 9.72 4.17
C PHE A 54 -11.46 8.32 3.91
N HIS A 55 -11.59 7.50 4.95
CA HIS A 55 -12.17 6.16 4.83
C HIS A 55 -13.65 6.21 4.44
N GLY A 56 -14.37 7.28 4.83
CA GLY A 56 -15.75 7.54 4.40
C GLY A 56 -15.94 7.57 2.88
N LYS A 57 -14.89 7.87 2.09
CA LYS A 57 -14.95 7.80 0.62
C LYS A 57 -15.24 6.38 0.11
N GLN A 58 -14.78 5.35 0.84
CA GLN A 58 -15.02 3.95 0.48
C GLN A 58 -16.50 3.58 0.58
N LEU A 59 -17.26 4.18 1.50
CA LEU A 59 -18.70 3.97 1.62
C LEU A 59 -19.41 4.33 0.31
N VAL A 60 -19.11 5.53 -0.22
CA VAL A 60 -19.73 5.99 -1.47
C VAL A 60 -19.28 5.09 -2.62
N ALA A 61 -17.97 4.81 -2.73
CA ALA A 61 -17.41 3.99 -3.80
C ALA A 61 -17.93 2.54 -3.83
N TYR A 62 -18.39 2.02 -2.70
CA TYR A 62 -18.96 0.68 -2.59
C TYR A 62 -20.26 0.51 -3.38
N PHE A 63 -21.07 1.57 -3.52
CA PHE A 63 -22.35 1.50 -4.20
C PHE A 63 -22.23 1.70 -5.73
N PRO A 64 -23.11 1.07 -6.53
CA PRO A 64 -23.23 1.32 -7.97
C PRO A 64 -23.36 2.81 -8.33
N SER A 65 -22.90 3.20 -9.54
CA SER A 65 -22.87 4.61 -9.98
C SER A 65 -24.22 5.30 -9.94
N GLU A 66 -25.30 4.59 -10.25
CA GLU A 66 -26.67 5.09 -10.25
C GLU A 66 -27.11 5.49 -8.83
N LEU A 67 -26.79 4.65 -7.83
CA LEU A 67 -27.10 4.96 -6.44
C LEU A 67 -26.24 6.12 -5.93
N ARG A 68 -24.96 6.13 -6.29
CA ARG A 68 -24.06 7.26 -5.95
C ARG A 68 -24.59 8.58 -6.48
N ARG A 69 -25.07 8.62 -7.73
CA ARG A 69 -25.57 9.87 -8.35
C ARG A 69 -26.83 10.38 -7.67
N ASN A 70 -27.74 9.48 -7.27
CA ASN A 70 -29.07 9.85 -6.82
C ASN A 70 -29.19 9.96 -5.29
N TYR A 71 -28.31 9.29 -4.52
CA TYR A 71 -28.48 9.10 -3.08
C TYR A 71 -27.20 9.33 -2.25
N LYS A 72 -26.21 10.07 -2.77
CA LYS A 72 -24.93 10.29 -2.10
C LYS A 72 -25.08 10.82 -0.67
N ASP A 73 -25.96 11.80 -0.47
CA ASP A 73 -26.13 12.47 0.82
C ASP A 73 -26.79 11.56 1.86
N GLN A 74 -27.64 10.63 1.43
CA GLN A 74 -28.29 9.64 2.29
C GLN A 74 -27.34 8.51 2.71
N MET A 75 -26.32 8.18 1.89
CA MET A 75 -25.36 7.12 2.19
C MET A 75 -24.61 7.36 3.49
N VAL A 76 -24.38 8.62 3.88
CA VAL A 76 -23.69 8.98 5.13
C VAL A 76 -24.39 8.41 6.36
N ASN A 77 -25.72 8.29 6.32
CA ASN A 77 -26.57 7.78 7.40
C ASN A 77 -26.92 6.29 7.24
N HIS A 78 -26.21 5.56 6.38
CA HIS A 78 -26.50 4.15 6.15
C HIS A 78 -26.30 3.33 7.44
N PRO A 79 -27.26 2.48 7.86
CA PRO A 79 -27.18 1.73 9.11
C PRO A 79 -25.93 0.85 9.23
N LEU A 80 -25.44 0.33 8.09
CA LEU A 80 -24.23 -0.50 8.01
C LEU A 80 -22.98 0.28 7.56
N ARG A 81 -22.93 1.59 7.82
CA ARG A 81 -21.82 2.44 7.38
C ARG A 81 -20.47 1.87 7.83
N ALA A 82 -20.33 1.54 9.11
CA ALA A 82 -19.08 1.05 9.68
C ALA A 82 -18.67 -0.29 9.04
N GLU A 83 -19.61 -1.21 8.89
CA GLU A 83 -19.38 -2.53 8.32
C GLU A 83 -19.03 -2.47 6.84
N ILE A 84 -19.64 -1.57 6.06
CA ILE A 84 -19.33 -1.39 4.64
C ILE A 84 -17.92 -0.82 4.47
N ILE A 85 -17.58 0.24 5.21
CA ILE A 85 -16.23 0.83 5.18
C ILE A 85 -15.19 -0.21 5.59
N ALA A 86 -15.39 -0.89 6.72
CA ALA A 86 -14.48 -1.93 7.20
C ALA A 86 -14.32 -3.09 6.19
N THR A 87 -15.42 -3.51 5.56
CA THR A 87 -15.38 -4.57 4.55
C THR A 87 -14.64 -4.14 3.28
N ALA A 88 -14.85 -2.91 2.81
CA ALA A 88 -14.13 -2.37 1.67
C ALA A 88 -12.63 -2.25 1.96
N LEU A 89 -12.28 -1.70 3.13
CA LEU A 89 -10.90 -1.49 3.56
C LEU A 89 -10.16 -2.81 3.76
N ALA A 90 -10.75 -3.78 4.46
CA ALA A 90 -10.17 -5.10 4.66
C ALA A 90 -9.91 -5.82 3.32
N ASN A 91 -10.87 -5.74 2.38
CA ASN A 91 -10.68 -6.31 1.04
C ASN A 91 -9.53 -5.64 0.31
N GLN A 92 -9.46 -4.30 0.32
CA GLN A 92 -8.41 -3.54 -0.34
C GLN A 92 -7.03 -3.91 0.22
N MET A 93 -6.87 -3.87 1.55
CA MET A 93 -5.63 -4.20 2.25
C MET A 93 -5.18 -5.63 1.95
N VAL A 94 -6.07 -6.62 2.06
CA VAL A 94 -5.68 -8.03 1.86
C VAL A 94 -5.40 -8.33 0.39
N ASN A 95 -6.18 -7.79 -0.56
CA ASN A 95 -5.93 -8.01 -1.99
C ASN A 95 -4.58 -7.43 -2.43
N GLU A 96 -4.20 -6.27 -1.86
CA GLU A 96 -2.97 -5.60 -2.23
C GLU A 96 -1.77 -6.11 -1.44
N MET A 97 -1.89 -6.42 -0.15
CA MET A 97 -0.75 -6.69 0.73
C MET A 97 -0.66 -8.12 1.25
N GLY A 98 -1.71 -8.91 1.07
CA GLY A 98 -1.85 -10.26 1.63
C GLY A 98 -2.37 -10.25 3.06
N CYS A 99 -2.78 -11.42 3.54
CA CYS A 99 -3.42 -11.59 4.84
C CYS A 99 -2.47 -11.38 6.04
N ASN A 100 -1.15 -11.49 5.86
CA ASN A 100 -0.17 -11.36 6.93
C ASN A 100 0.35 -9.93 7.14
N PHE A 101 -0.04 -8.98 6.29
CA PHE A 101 0.50 -7.62 6.30
C PHE A 101 0.26 -6.90 7.63
N VAL A 102 -0.98 -6.94 8.13
CA VAL A 102 -1.38 -6.25 9.35
C VAL A 102 -0.67 -6.87 10.56
N THR A 103 -0.79 -8.19 10.75
CA THR A 103 -0.15 -8.89 11.88
C THR A 103 1.35 -8.64 11.92
N ARG A 104 2.03 -8.69 10.76
CA ARG A 104 3.46 -8.42 10.70
C ARG A 104 3.82 -6.99 11.10
N LEU A 105 3.04 -6.00 10.70
CA LEU A 105 3.26 -4.62 11.15
C LEU A 105 2.97 -4.44 12.64
N GLN A 106 1.96 -5.12 13.19
CA GLN A 106 1.71 -5.12 14.63
C GLN A 106 2.92 -5.69 15.39
N GLU A 107 3.49 -6.80 14.94
CA GLU A 107 4.69 -7.39 15.55
C GLU A 107 5.93 -6.49 15.43
N GLU A 108 6.10 -5.83 14.29
CA GLU A 108 7.30 -5.00 14.01
C GLU A 108 7.25 -3.59 14.62
N THR A 109 6.07 -3.10 15.03
CA THR A 109 5.85 -1.70 15.47
C THR A 109 5.03 -1.55 16.75
N GLY A 110 4.25 -2.56 17.15
CA GLY A 110 3.28 -2.46 18.24
C GLY A 110 2.03 -1.66 17.92
N ALA A 111 1.85 -1.19 16.68
CA ALA A 111 0.73 -0.35 16.27
C ALA A 111 -0.62 -1.08 16.32
N SER A 112 -1.70 -0.32 16.51
CA SER A 112 -3.06 -0.86 16.41
C SER A 112 -3.45 -1.14 14.96
N VAL A 113 -4.50 -1.95 14.76
CA VAL A 113 -5.04 -2.24 13.41
C VAL A 113 -5.53 -0.96 12.73
N VAL A 114 -6.11 -0.03 13.49
CA VAL A 114 -6.57 1.28 13.01
C VAL A 114 -5.39 2.12 12.52
N ASP A 115 -4.31 2.21 13.31
CA ASP A 115 -3.12 2.98 12.93
C ASP A 115 -2.45 2.38 11.67
N ILE A 116 -2.39 1.05 11.58
CA ILE A 116 -1.86 0.36 10.39
C ILE A 116 -2.72 0.64 9.16
N ALA A 117 -4.05 0.61 9.30
CA ALA A 117 -4.96 0.93 8.21
C ALA A 117 -4.82 2.39 7.75
N ASN A 118 -4.64 3.33 8.69
CA ASN A 118 -4.37 4.74 8.38
C ASN A 118 -3.03 4.92 7.66
N ALA A 119 -1.96 4.30 8.16
CA ALA A 119 -0.64 4.35 7.53
C ALA A 119 -0.64 3.74 6.13
N TYR A 120 -1.36 2.62 5.94
CA TYR A 120 -1.57 1.99 4.64
C TYR A 120 -2.31 2.93 3.66
N SER A 121 -3.45 3.50 4.09
CA SER A 121 -4.25 4.39 3.24
C SER A 121 -3.49 5.68 2.90
N ALA A 122 -2.79 6.28 3.87
CA ALA A 122 -1.95 7.45 3.64
C ALA A 122 -0.82 7.14 2.66
N THR A 123 -0.14 6.00 2.81
CA THR A 123 0.92 5.58 1.88
C THR A 123 0.40 5.46 0.45
N ARG A 124 -0.80 4.87 0.25
CA ARG A 124 -1.40 4.76 -1.08
C ARG A 124 -1.71 6.10 -1.70
N GLU A 125 -2.17 7.05 -0.89
CA GLU A 125 -2.56 8.38 -1.36
C GLU A 125 -1.34 9.28 -1.62
N ILE A 126 -0.34 9.28 -0.73
CA ILE A 126 0.87 10.09 -0.84
C ILE A 126 1.69 9.72 -2.08
N PHE A 127 1.78 8.41 -2.39
CA PHE A 127 2.57 7.89 -3.51
C PHE A 127 1.71 7.48 -4.72
N GLU A 128 0.42 7.82 -4.73
CA GLU A 128 -0.51 7.54 -5.83
C GLU A 128 -0.55 6.05 -6.27
N LEU A 129 -0.32 5.13 -5.33
CA LEU A 129 -0.14 3.71 -5.60
C LEU A 129 -1.41 3.04 -6.15
N GLU A 130 -2.58 3.61 -5.88
CA GLU A 130 -3.84 3.14 -6.47
C GLU A 130 -3.82 3.23 -8.00
N ASP A 131 -3.33 4.34 -8.54
CA ASP A 131 -3.31 4.55 -9.98
C ASP A 131 -2.28 3.63 -10.64
N ILE A 132 -1.10 3.46 -10.02
CA ILE A 132 -0.08 2.49 -10.45
C ILE A 132 -0.68 1.08 -10.54
N LEU A 133 -1.38 0.64 -9.48
CA LEU A 133 -1.99 -0.69 -9.44
C LEU A 133 -3.10 -0.84 -10.47
N LYS A 134 -3.89 0.23 -10.71
CA LYS A 134 -4.93 0.25 -11.73
C LYS A 134 -4.35 0.15 -13.14
N GLN A 135 -3.33 0.95 -13.45
CA GLN A 135 -2.61 0.88 -14.73
C GLN A 135 -1.99 -0.49 -14.93
N THR A 136 -1.36 -1.06 -13.90
CA THR A 136 -0.76 -2.40 -13.97
C THR A 136 -1.80 -3.47 -14.32
N ARG A 137 -2.98 -3.45 -13.66
CA ARG A 137 -4.08 -4.40 -13.95
C ARG A 137 -4.67 -4.21 -15.34
N ALA A 138 -4.58 -3.00 -15.92
CA ALA A 138 -5.05 -2.74 -17.27
C ALA A 138 -4.12 -3.33 -18.35
N LEU A 139 -2.93 -3.82 -17.98
CA LEU A 139 -1.98 -4.47 -18.89
C LEU A 139 -2.29 -5.96 -19.14
N ASP A 140 -3.42 -6.47 -18.67
CA ASP A 140 -3.86 -7.84 -18.96
C ASP A 140 -3.96 -8.09 -20.46
N ASN A 141 -3.23 -9.11 -20.93
CA ASN A 141 -3.04 -9.44 -22.35
C ASN A 141 -2.27 -8.37 -23.17
N VAL A 142 -1.61 -7.42 -22.52
CA VAL A 142 -0.73 -6.43 -23.15
C VAL A 142 0.72 -6.66 -22.73
N ALA A 143 1.00 -6.64 -21.43
CA ALA A 143 2.32 -6.95 -20.87
C ALA A 143 2.43 -8.42 -20.47
N THR A 144 3.65 -8.94 -20.35
CA THR A 144 3.84 -10.30 -19.82
C THR A 144 3.39 -10.38 -18.36
N ALA A 145 2.86 -11.53 -17.95
CA ALA A 145 2.39 -11.73 -16.58
C ALA A 145 3.54 -11.53 -15.57
N GLU A 146 4.76 -11.96 -15.92
CA GLU A 146 5.96 -11.78 -15.11
C GLU A 146 6.26 -10.30 -14.86
N ALA A 147 6.16 -9.44 -15.87
CA ALA A 147 6.38 -8.00 -15.71
C ALA A 147 5.32 -7.37 -14.80
N GLN A 148 4.04 -7.75 -14.94
CA GLN A 148 2.98 -7.29 -14.04
C GLN A 148 3.24 -7.72 -12.59
N TYR A 149 3.64 -8.98 -12.37
CA TYR A 149 3.94 -9.50 -11.03
C TYR A 149 5.15 -8.80 -10.40
N GLU A 150 6.21 -8.52 -11.17
CA GLU A 150 7.36 -7.76 -10.70
C GLU A 150 6.94 -6.35 -10.28
N ILE A 151 6.18 -5.62 -11.09
CA ILE A 151 5.69 -4.28 -10.73
C ILE A 151 4.86 -4.33 -9.45
N MET A 152 3.90 -5.27 -9.36
CA MET A 152 3.10 -5.46 -8.14
C MET A 152 3.98 -5.77 -6.92
N PHE A 153 5.08 -6.50 -7.10
CA PHE A 153 6.04 -6.76 -6.03
C PHE A 153 6.77 -5.49 -5.57
N TYR A 154 7.22 -4.64 -6.48
CA TYR A 154 7.86 -3.36 -6.16
C TYR A 154 6.89 -2.42 -5.42
N VAL A 155 5.65 -2.31 -5.89
CA VAL A 155 4.61 -1.51 -5.22
C VAL A 155 4.33 -2.03 -3.82
N ARG A 156 4.15 -3.35 -3.64
CA ARG A 156 3.96 -3.98 -2.32
C ARG A 156 5.15 -3.73 -1.39
N ARG A 157 6.37 -3.79 -1.91
CA ARG A 157 7.58 -3.54 -1.13
C ARG A 157 7.64 -2.09 -0.66
N ALA A 158 7.35 -1.13 -1.54
CA ALA A 158 7.28 0.29 -1.21
C ALA A 158 6.20 0.55 -0.16
N LEU A 159 4.98 0.07 -0.41
CA LEU A 159 3.85 0.23 0.49
C LEU A 159 4.17 -0.25 1.90
N ARG A 160 4.76 -1.46 2.03
CA ARG A 160 5.15 -2.01 3.33
C ARG A 160 6.21 -1.17 4.04
N ARG A 161 7.25 -0.72 3.32
CA ARG A 161 8.34 0.05 3.92
C ARG A 161 7.86 1.42 4.39
N ILE A 162 7.07 2.10 3.56
CA ILE A 162 6.56 3.45 3.83
C ILE A 162 5.52 3.40 4.96
N SER A 163 4.59 2.43 4.94
CA SER A 163 3.63 2.25 6.03
C SER A 163 4.35 2.03 7.37
N ARG A 164 5.38 1.17 7.40
CA ARG A 164 6.19 0.96 8.60
C ARG A 164 6.91 2.24 9.04
N TRP A 165 7.47 2.99 8.09
CA TRP A 165 8.16 4.25 8.37
C TRP A 165 7.20 5.25 9.04
N LEU A 166 5.98 5.40 8.52
CA LEU A 166 4.96 6.28 9.10
C LEU A 166 4.63 5.87 10.53
N LEU A 167 4.46 4.58 10.79
CA LEU A 167 4.16 4.04 12.12
C LEU A 167 5.30 4.23 13.13
N ARG A 168 6.56 4.25 12.68
CA ARG A 168 7.74 4.39 13.56
C ARG A 168 8.13 5.83 13.83
N ASN A 169 7.94 6.71 12.85
CA ASN A 169 8.47 8.07 12.88
C ASN A 169 7.43 9.12 13.24
N ARG A 170 6.22 8.72 13.63
CA ARG A 170 5.18 9.65 14.10
C ARG A 170 4.74 9.33 15.51
N SER A 171 4.60 10.39 16.30
CA SER A 171 4.14 10.34 17.67
C SER A 171 2.65 10.64 17.71
N GLY A 172 1.87 9.69 18.25
CA GLY A 172 0.42 9.82 18.43
C GLY A 172 -0.41 9.26 17.27
N LYS A 173 -1.73 9.32 17.43
CA LYS A 173 -2.70 8.92 16.41
C LYS A 173 -2.80 10.03 15.36
N SER A 174 -2.57 9.69 14.09
CA SER A 174 -2.78 10.60 12.95
C SER A 174 -3.83 10.03 12.00
N THR A 175 -4.72 10.90 11.53
CA THR A 175 -5.69 10.57 10.50
C THR A 175 -5.00 10.44 9.14
N VAL A 176 -5.65 9.79 8.18
CA VAL A 176 -5.11 9.69 6.82
C VAL A 176 -4.94 11.08 6.20
N THR A 177 -5.91 11.97 6.40
CA THR A 177 -5.89 13.33 5.86
C THR A 177 -4.71 14.14 6.38
N GLU A 178 -4.39 14.06 7.68
CA GLU A 178 -3.24 14.75 8.25
C GLU A 178 -1.91 14.25 7.68
N LEU A 179 -1.76 12.93 7.52
CA LEU A 179 -0.55 12.34 6.92
C LEU A 179 -0.41 12.75 5.46
N VAL A 180 -1.50 12.74 4.70
CA VAL A 180 -1.50 13.17 3.30
C VAL A 180 -1.14 14.65 3.18
N ALA A 181 -1.74 15.50 4.00
CA ALA A 181 -1.46 16.94 4.01
C ALA A 181 0.00 17.25 4.39
N LEU A 182 0.62 16.40 5.21
CA LEU A 182 2.01 16.59 5.63
C LEU A 182 3.03 16.25 4.53
N TYR A 183 2.74 15.25 3.68
CA TYR A 183 3.78 14.66 2.83
C TYR A 183 3.49 14.69 1.34
N LYS A 184 2.23 14.76 0.90
CA LYS A 184 1.90 14.52 -0.52
C LYS A 184 2.57 15.54 -1.45
N ASP A 185 2.51 16.82 -1.11
CA ASP A 185 3.08 17.89 -1.93
C ASP A 185 4.62 17.81 -1.98
N ASP A 186 5.24 17.47 -0.85
CA ASP A 186 6.69 17.26 -0.76
C ASP A 186 7.14 16.04 -1.59
N VAL A 187 6.43 14.92 -1.49
CA VAL A 187 6.70 13.72 -2.28
C VAL A 187 6.51 13.99 -3.77
N HIS A 188 5.49 14.77 -4.14
CA HIS A 188 5.28 15.18 -5.53
C HIS A 188 6.45 16.02 -6.05
N THR A 189 6.88 17.03 -5.29
CA THR A 189 8.01 17.90 -5.64
C THR A 189 9.32 17.11 -5.81
N ILE A 190 9.58 16.16 -4.89
CA ILE A 190 10.73 15.27 -4.99
C ILE A 190 10.60 14.36 -6.22
N THR A 191 9.41 13.82 -6.49
CA THR A 191 9.17 12.96 -7.67
C THR A 191 9.48 13.68 -8.98
N GLU A 192 9.08 14.94 -9.13
CA GLU A 192 9.34 15.73 -10.35
C GLU A 192 10.82 16.05 -10.56
N THR A 193 11.59 16.14 -9.47
CA THR A 193 13.00 16.57 -9.52
C THR A 193 13.99 15.42 -9.28
N LEU A 194 13.50 14.21 -9.01
CA LEU A 194 14.29 13.09 -8.48
C LEU A 194 15.54 12.78 -9.32
N ASP A 195 15.37 12.59 -10.64
CA ASP A 195 16.46 12.22 -11.55
C ASP A 195 17.57 13.30 -11.59
N THR A 196 17.28 14.55 -11.21
CA THR A 196 18.28 15.62 -11.09
C THR A 196 19.03 15.64 -9.76
N MET A 197 18.48 14.96 -8.75
CA MET A 197 19.03 14.91 -7.39
C MET A 197 19.84 13.62 -7.15
N LEU A 198 19.47 12.53 -7.84
CA LEU A 198 20.16 11.25 -7.76
C LEU A 198 21.53 11.30 -8.45
N VAL A 199 22.44 10.42 -7.98
CA VAL A 199 23.71 10.17 -8.67
C VAL A 199 23.45 9.46 -10.01
N ALA A 200 24.29 9.73 -11.01
CA ALA A 200 24.08 9.24 -12.38
C ALA A 200 23.97 7.70 -12.48
N SER A 201 24.73 6.97 -11.65
CA SER A 201 24.67 5.50 -11.62
C SER A 201 23.31 4.98 -11.12
N GLU A 202 22.69 5.66 -10.16
CA GLU A 202 21.38 5.24 -9.64
C GLU A 202 20.27 5.54 -10.66
N VAL A 203 20.36 6.66 -11.38
CA VAL A 203 19.45 6.96 -12.50
C VAL A 203 19.58 5.90 -13.60
N GLU A 204 20.81 5.48 -13.92
CA GLU A 204 21.08 4.41 -14.88
C GLU A 204 20.46 3.08 -14.44
N GLU A 205 20.65 2.67 -13.18
CA GLU A 205 20.03 1.46 -12.62
C GLU A 205 18.49 1.48 -12.72
N HIS A 206 17.85 2.61 -12.42
CA HIS A 206 16.40 2.76 -12.55
C HIS A 206 15.94 2.70 -14.01
N ASN A 207 16.72 3.26 -14.92
CA ASN A 207 16.45 3.19 -16.36
C ASN A 207 16.56 1.77 -16.89
N GLU A 208 17.60 1.03 -16.51
CA GLU A 208 17.75 -0.37 -16.89
C GLU A 208 16.60 -1.24 -16.37
N LEU A 209 16.15 -1.00 -15.13
CA LEU A 209 15.01 -1.70 -14.57
C LEU A 209 13.70 -1.37 -15.32
N ALA A 210 13.44 -0.09 -15.59
CA ALA A 210 12.28 0.34 -16.35
C ALA A 210 12.29 -0.26 -17.76
N GLN A 211 13.44 -0.24 -18.44
CA GLN A 211 13.61 -0.78 -19.78
C GLN A 211 13.25 -2.27 -19.86
N LYS A 212 13.65 -3.06 -18.86
CA LYS A 212 13.27 -4.49 -18.77
C LYS A 212 11.75 -4.68 -18.74
N TRP A 213 11.00 -3.78 -18.12
CA TRP A 213 9.52 -3.85 -18.11
C TRP A 213 8.91 -3.34 -19.41
N ILE A 214 9.47 -2.28 -19.99
CA ILE A 214 9.03 -1.72 -21.27
C ILE A 214 9.13 -2.76 -22.39
N GLU A 215 10.25 -3.48 -22.46
CA GLU A 215 10.46 -4.58 -23.42
C GLU A 215 9.46 -5.73 -23.26
N ARG A 216 8.83 -5.84 -22.08
CA ARG A 216 7.79 -6.82 -21.75
C ARG A 216 6.38 -6.24 -21.84
N GLY A 217 6.20 -5.08 -22.46
CA GLY A 217 4.90 -4.50 -22.81
C GLY A 217 4.31 -3.55 -21.77
N VAL A 218 5.09 -3.11 -20.78
CA VAL A 218 4.66 -2.08 -19.81
C VAL A 218 4.82 -0.69 -20.41
N GLU A 219 3.86 0.20 -20.17
CA GLU A 219 3.95 1.60 -20.61
C GLU A 219 5.16 2.31 -19.96
N GLU A 220 5.88 3.10 -20.75
CA GLU A 220 7.10 3.81 -20.36
C GLU A 220 6.91 4.61 -19.06
N LYS A 221 5.84 5.43 -18.99
CA LYS A 221 5.56 6.26 -17.81
C LYS A 221 5.41 5.42 -16.53
N LEU A 222 4.68 4.30 -16.62
CA LEU A 222 4.46 3.39 -15.49
C LEU A 222 5.76 2.70 -15.08
N ALA A 223 6.52 2.18 -16.05
CA ALA A 223 7.77 1.48 -15.80
C ALA A 223 8.81 2.39 -15.12
N HIS A 224 8.99 3.61 -15.62
CA HIS A 224 9.88 4.59 -14.99
C HIS A 224 9.40 4.94 -13.59
N HIS A 225 8.12 5.28 -13.41
CA HIS A 225 7.60 5.66 -12.10
C HIS A 225 7.79 4.55 -11.04
N VAL A 226 7.48 3.29 -11.38
CA VAL A 226 7.66 2.16 -10.47
C VAL A 226 9.14 1.89 -10.16
N ALA A 227 10.03 2.05 -11.14
CA ALA A 227 11.47 1.82 -10.94
C ALA A 227 12.05 2.77 -9.88
N ARG A 228 11.58 4.02 -9.84
CA ARG A 228 12.03 5.04 -8.87
C ARG A 228 11.44 4.90 -7.46
N LEU A 229 10.45 4.01 -7.24
CA LEU A 229 9.83 3.86 -5.93
C LEU A 229 10.81 3.46 -4.82
N SER A 230 11.93 2.82 -5.14
CA SER A 230 12.97 2.47 -4.17
C SER A 230 13.67 3.71 -3.60
N SER A 231 14.01 4.68 -4.44
CA SER A 231 14.64 5.95 -4.03
C SER A 231 13.61 6.91 -3.42
N LEU A 232 12.39 6.95 -3.96
CA LEU A 232 11.29 7.78 -3.44
C LEU A 232 10.87 7.42 -2.01
N GLN A 233 11.21 6.23 -1.51
CA GLN A 233 10.96 5.86 -0.11
C GLN A 233 11.65 6.82 0.88
N SER A 234 12.75 7.47 0.48
CA SER A 234 13.45 8.47 1.30
C SER A 234 12.76 9.83 1.34
N ALA A 235 11.74 10.06 0.50
CA ALA A 235 11.08 11.35 0.41
C ALA A 235 10.42 11.77 1.74
N LEU A 236 9.96 10.82 2.56
CA LEU A 236 9.40 11.14 3.87
C LEU A 236 10.47 11.56 4.90
N ASP A 237 11.65 10.95 4.85
CA ASP A 237 12.81 11.37 5.65
C ASP A 237 13.24 12.78 5.23
N ILE A 238 13.35 13.01 3.92
CA ILE A 238 13.71 14.31 3.35
C ILE A 238 12.70 15.40 3.74
N SER A 239 11.39 15.13 3.61
CA SER A 239 10.31 16.04 4.03
C SER A 239 10.41 16.38 5.52
N THR A 240 10.64 15.37 6.36
CA THR A 240 10.79 15.57 7.81
C THR A 240 12.01 16.44 8.12
N VAL A 241 13.17 16.14 7.55
CA VAL A 241 14.40 16.93 7.74
C VAL A 241 14.24 18.35 7.21
N ALA A 242 13.61 18.54 6.05
CA ALA A 242 13.35 19.85 5.48
C ALA A 242 12.50 20.72 6.43
N SER A 243 11.42 20.14 6.96
CA SER A 243 10.53 20.78 7.94
C SER A 243 11.26 21.15 9.23
N GLU A 244 12.02 20.21 9.82
CA GLU A 244 12.77 20.43 11.07
C GLU A 244 13.89 21.46 10.94
N THR A 245 14.53 21.53 9.77
CA THR A 245 15.66 22.45 9.51
C THR A 245 15.25 23.77 8.86
N GLY A 246 13.96 23.96 8.55
CA GLY A 246 13.46 25.13 7.84
C GLY A 246 14.04 25.29 6.44
N LYS A 247 14.34 24.18 5.77
CA LYS A 247 14.87 24.12 4.39
C LYS A 247 13.78 23.65 3.42
N THR A 248 14.02 23.82 2.13
CA THR A 248 13.13 23.24 1.11
C THR A 248 13.47 21.77 0.89
N VAL A 249 12.49 20.99 0.41
CA VAL A 249 12.70 19.56 0.13
C VAL A 249 13.75 19.33 -0.94
N GLU A 250 13.92 20.23 -1.91
CA GLU A 250 14.96 20.15 -2.94
C GLU A 250 16.35 20.37 -2.35
N GLN A 251 16.49 21.30 -1.40
CA GLN A 251 17.76 21.52 -0.70
C GLN A 251 18.14 20.29 0.14
N ALA A 252 17.18 19.73 0.87
CA ALA A 252 17.39 18.53 1.66
C ALA A 252 17.68 17.30 0.78
N SER A 253 16.99 17.16 -0.36
CA SER A 253 17.18 16.08 -1.34
C SER A 253 18.59 16.07 -1.91
N LYS A 254 19.10 17.23 -2.33
CA LYS A 254 20.47 17.35 -2.87
C LYS A 254 21.52 16.83 -1.89
N LEU A 255 21.36 17.14 -0.61
CA LEU A 255 22.29 16.64 0.40
C LEU A 255 22.08 15.15 0.63
N TYR A 256 20.84 14.70 0.79
CA TYR A 256 20.50 13.32 1.12
C TYR A 256 21.01 12.32 0.06
N PHE A 257 20.83 12.61 -1.23
CA PHE A 257 21.20 11.69 -2.31
C PHE A 257 22.69 11.74 -2.71
N ASN A 258 23.48 12.64 -2.12
CA ASN A 258 24.93 12.73 -2.36
C ASN A 258 25.78 12.39 -1.12
N LEU A 259 25.15 11.89 -0.05
CA LEU A 259 25.81 11.35 1.14
C LEU A 259 26.10 9.86 0.98
#